data_AF-A0AAP5ENN4-F1
#
_entry.id   AF-A0AAP5ENN4-F1
#
_cell.length_a   1.000
_cell.length_b   1.000
_cell.length_c   1.000
_cell.angle_alpha   90.00
_cell.angle_beta   90.00
_cell.angle_gamma   90.00
#
_symmetry.space_group_name_H-M   'P 1'
#
loop_
_entity.id
_entity.type
_entity.pdbx_description
1 polymer ?
#
loop_
_entity_poly.entity_id
_entity_poly.type
_entity_poly.pdbx_seq_one_letter_code
_entity_poly.pdbx_strand_id
1 'polypeptide(L)'
;MTDLASPTQPAAPSGADTIDTIDALAGLQAGSPLAAIRHARDKVALHTQRSEDALFDPALPDLSLQERLFAAWYAARLSLADDLADAYTAKLIATGAQPTTLDAIEAGTLDTTTDARLIAILSHVKLLTIKPVEARPEHLQTLRQAGITTRGIVALSQLIAFVTYQLRVVAGLKALRAAQEAA
;
A
#
# COMPACT_ATOMS: atom_id res chain seq x y z
N MET A 1 9.37 -29.10 -45.91
CA MET A 1 7.98 -29.09 -45.40
C MET A 1 8.04 -29.37 -43.90
N THR A 2 8.51 -28.37 -43.14
CA THR A 2 8.61 -28.47 -41.68
C THR A 2 8.22 -27.10 -41.14
N ASP A 3 7.01 -27.09 -40.60
CA ASP A 3 6.27 -25.95 -40.08
C ASP A 3 6.85 -25.58 -38.71
N LEU A 4 7.41 -24.38 -38.58
CA LEU A 4 7.87 -23.83 -37.31
C LEU A 4 6.66 -23.20 -36.62
N ALA A 5 5.97 -23.99 -35.80
CA ALA A 5 4.92 -23.51 -34.94
C ALA A 5 5.48 -22.42 -34.00
N SER A 6 4.96 -21.20 -34.15
CA SER A 6 5.16 -20.10 -33.20
C SER A 6 4.67 -20.51 -31.80
N PRO A 7 5.39 -20.18 -30.72
CA PRO A 7 4.88 -20.45 -29.38
C PRO A 7 3.69 -19.53 -29.10
N THR A 8 2.53 -20.16 -28.86
CA THR A 8 1.33 -19.48 -28.36
C THR A 8 1.64 -18.90 -26.98
N GLN A 9 1.74 -17.58 -26.90
CA GLN A 9 1.81 -16.86 -25.63
C GLN A 9 0.51 -17.10 -24.85
N PRO A 10 0.56 -17.51 -23.57
CA PRO A 10 -0.67 -17.66 -22.80
C PRO A 10 -1.35 -16.30 -22.67
N ALA A 11 -2.63 -16.24 -23.02
CA ALA A 11 -3.45 -15.06 -22.85
C ALA A 11 -3.42 -14.65 -21.37
N ALA A 12 -3.00 -13.41 -21.10
CA ALA A 12 -3.16 -12.81 -19.80
C ALA A 12 -4.65 -12.86 -19.42
N PRO A 13 -5.02 -13.16 -18.16
CA PRO A 13 -6.39 -13.06 -17.74
C PRO A 13 -6.88 -11.63 -18.04
N SER A 14 -7.94 -11.55 -18.85
CA SER A 14 -8.68 -10.32 -19.12
C SER A 14 -9.07 -9.72 -17.78
N GLY A 15 -8.42 -8.62 -17.42
CA GLY A 15 -8.62 -7.92 -16.16
C GLY A 15 -10.10 -7.60 -16.03
N ALA A 16 -10.75 -8.19 -15.03
CA ALA A 16 -11.98 -7.62 -14.52
C ALA A 16 -11.70 -6.15 -14.19
N ASP A 17 -12.62 -5.25 -14.59
CA ASP A 17 -12.58 -3.80 -14.37
C ASP A 17 -12.38 -3.48 -12.89
N THR A 18 -11.14 -3.60 -12.43
CA THR A 18 -10.73 -3.27 -11.08
C THR A 18 -10.55 -1.77 -11.11
N ILE A 19 -11.42 -1.07 -10.38
CA ILE A 19 -11.34 0.38 -10.25
C ILE A 19 -9.96 0.70 -9.64
N ASP A 20 -9.15 1.49 -10.35
CA ASP A 20 -7.83 1.93 -9.87
C ASP A 20 -7.97 2.57 -8.48
N THR A 21 -7.19 2.12 -7.51
CA THR A 21 -7.35 2.53 -6.11
C THR A 21 -7.21 4.05 -5.96
N ILE A 22 -6.30 4.67 -6.70
CA ILE A 22 -6.11 6.13 -6.62
C ILE A 22 -7.28 6.85 -7.28
N ASP A 23 -7.81 6.37 -8.41
CA ASP A 23 -9.01 6.94 -9.03
C ASP A 23 -10.21 6.91 -8.08
N ALA A 24 -10.43 5.77 -7.42
CA ALA A 24 -11.49 5.60 -6.43
C ALA A 24 -11.34 6.58 -5.26
N LEU A 25 -10.16 6.64 -4.64
CA LEU A 25 -9.89 7.50 -3.48
C LEU A 25 -9.90 8.99 -3.85
N ALA A 26 -9.43 9.33 -5.04
CA ALA A 26 -9.50 10.69 -5.56
C ALA A 26 -10.88 11.05 -6.13
N GLY A 27 -11.88 10.16 -6.05
CA GLY A 27 -13.25 10.41 -6.51
C GLY A 27 -13.32 10.78 -7.99
N LEU A 28 -12.43 10.22 -8.82
CA LEU A 28 -12.38 10.54 -10.24
C LEU A 28 -13.53 9.84 -10.97
N GLN A 29 -14.43 10.65 -11.52
CA GLN A 29 -15.50 10.15 -12.36
C GLN A 29 -14.94 9.77 -13.74
N ALA A 30 -15.36 8.61 -14.25
CA ALA A 30 -15.01 8.17 -15.59
C ALA A 30 -15.40 9.23 -16.63
N GLY A 31 -14.48 9.59 -17.52
CA GLY A 31 -14.69 10.62 -18.54
C GLY A 31 -14.53 12.07 -18.05
N SER A 32 -14.25 12.32 -16.75
CA SER A 32 -13.95 13.66 -16.27
C SER A 32 -12.62 14.20 -16.83
N PRO A 33 -12.45 15.53 -16.99
CA PRO A 33 -11.19 16.11 -17.44
C PRO A 33 -9.99 15.72 -16.58
N LEU A 34 -10.18 15.59 -15.26
CA LEU A 34 -9.12 15.19 -14.34
C LEU A 34 -8.76 13.71 -14.47
N ALA A 35 -9.74 12.82 -14.71
CA ALA A 35 -9.47 11.43 -15.08
C ALA A 35 -8.68 11.35 -16.39
N ALA A 36 -9.04 12.15 -17.40
CA ALA A 36 -8.31 12.20 -18.66
C ALA A 36 -6.84 12.67 -18.47
N ILE A 37 -6.59 13.63 -17.57
CA ILE A 37 -5.23 14.08 -17.25
C ILE A 37 -4.42 12.97 -16.58
N ARG A 38 -5.00 12.27 -15.59
CA ARG A 38 -4.31 11.15 -14.91
C ARG A 38 -3.96 10.02 -15.87
N HIS A 39 -4.88 9.71 -16.78
CA HIS A 39 -4.75 8.65 -17.78
C HIS A 39 -4.06 9.11 -19.08
N ALA A 40 -3.69 10.39 -19.21
CA ALA A 40 -2.89 10.86 -20.35
C ALA A 40 -1.55 10.11 -20.48
N ARG A 41 -1.08 9.49 -19.39
CA ARG A 41 0.00 8.50 -19.39
C ARG A 41 -0.49 7.18 -18.78
N ASP A 42 -1.38 6.47 -19.48
CA ASP A 42 -1.96 5.18 -19.05
C ASP A 42 -0.96 4.20 -18.43
N LYS A 43 0.26 4.12 -18.98
CA LYS A 43 1.31 3.26 -18.42
C LYS A 43 1.64 3.57 -16.97
N VAL A 44 1.57 4.83 -16.55
CA VAL A 44 1.84 5.24 -15.15
C VAL A 44 0.72 4.77 -14.23
N ALA A 45 -0.55 5.00 -14.59
CA ALA A 45 -1.69 4.52 -13.82
C ALA A 45 -1.66 2.99 -13.72
N LEU A 46 -1.52 2.30 -14.85
CA LEU A 46 -1.44 0.85 -14.92
C LEU A 46 -0.29 0.27 -14.09
N HIS A 47 0.93 0.81 -14.18
CA HIS A 47 2.06 0.32 -13.39
C HIS A 47 1.93 0.64 -11.90
N THR A 48 1.23 1.71 -11.53
CA THR A 48 0.92 2.02 -10.14
C THR A 48 -0.02 0.98 -9.56
N GLN A 49 -1.13 0.67 -10.26
CA GLN A 49 -2.06 -0.36 -9.81
C GLN A 49 -1.38 -1.74 -9.73
N ARG A 50 -0.60 -2.12 -10.76
CA ARG A 50 0.15 -3.39 -10.74
C ARG A 50 1.19 -3.46 -9.62
N SER A 51 1.77 -2.32 -9.25
CA SER A 51 2.70 -2.25 -8.11
C SER A 51 1.96 -2.47 -6.80
N GLU A 52 0.75 -1.91 -6.65
CA GLU A 52 -0.11 -2.21 -5.51
C GLU A 52 -0.47 -3.70 -5.45
N ASP A 53 -0.95 -4.25 -6.56
CA ASP A 53 -1.34 -5.66 -6.66
C ASP A 53 -0.17 -6.59 -6.27
N ALA A 54 1.03 -6.31 -6.80
CA ALA A 54 2.23 -7.06 -6.47
C ALA A 54 2.64 -6.91 -4.99
N LEU A 55 2.58 -5.69 -4.45
CA LEU A 55 2.92 -5.42 -3.04
C LEU A 55 1.94 -6.09 -2.07
N PHE A 56 0.71 -6.39 -2.47
CA PHE A 56 -0.30 -7.06 -1.66
C PHE A 56 -0.64 -8.48 -2.16
N ASP A 57 0.19 -9.08 -3.03
CA ASP A 57 0.01 -10.47 -3.44
C ASP A 57 0.17 -11.40 -2.21
N PRO A 58 -0.84 -12.23 -1.86
CA PRO A 58 -0.75 -13.16 -0.74
C PRO A 58 0.42 -14.15 -0.81
N ALA A 59 0.93 -14.43 -2.02
CA ALA A 59 2.04 -15.36 -2.25
C ALA A 59 3.43 -14.77 -1.95
N LEU A 60 3.54 -13.46 -1.64
CA LEU A 60 4.83 -12.87 -1.28
C LEU A 60 5.39 -13.47 0.02
N PRO A 61 6.70 -13.77 0.07
CA PRO A 61 7.36 -14.33 1.25
C PRO A 61 7.70 -13.24 2.28
N ASP A 62 8.27 -13.67 3.41
CA ASP A 62 8.81 -12.87 4.54
C ASP A 62 7.79 -12.09 5.38
N LEU A 63 6.84 -11.40 4.74
CA LEU A 63 5.79 -10.63 5.41
C LEU A 63 4.43 -11.16 4.98
N SER A 64 3.57 -11.48 5.95
CA SER A 64 2.21 -11.90 5.64
C SER A 64 1.46 -10.76 4.93
N LEU A 65 0.38 -11.10 4.21
CA LEU A 65 -0.51 -10.09 3.64
C LEU A 65 -1.03 -9.14 4.73
N GLN A 66 -1.43 -9.68 5.87
CA GLN A 66 -1.98 -8.90 6.97
C GLN A 66 -0.94 -7.95 7.59
N GLU A 67 0.32 -8.38 7.73
CA GLU A 67 1.43 -7.52 8.18
C GLU A 67 1.65 -6.33 7.25
N ARG A 68 1.61 -6.58 5.94
CA ARG A 68 1.71 -5.53 4.92
C ARG A 68 0.52 -4.58 4.96
N LEU A 69 -0.69 -5.11 5.12
CA LEU A 69 -1.90 -4.29 5.24
C LEU A 69 -1.90 -3.43 6.52
N PHE A 70 -1.46 -3.97 7.67
CA PHE A 70 -1.29 -3.18 8.89
C PHE A 70 -0.24 -2.08 8.71
N ALA A 71 0.88 -2.37 8.05
CA ALA A 71 1.89 -1.37 7.75
C ALA A 71 1.34 -0.24 6.86
N ALA A 72 0.58 -0.59 5.83
CA ALA A 72 -0.01 0.37 4.90
C ALA A 72 -1.11 1.23 5.56
N TRP A 73 -2.01 0.58 6.30
CA TRP A 73 -3.03 1.24 7.12
C TRP A 73 -2.39 2.23 8.10
N TYR A 74 -1.36 1.79 8.84
CA TYR A 74 -0.73 2.65 9.85
C TYR A 74 0.02 3.82 9.23
N ALA A 75 0.69 3.63 8.09
CA ALA A 75 1.31 4.73 7.34
C ALA A 75 0.27 5.77 6.85
N ALA A 76 -0.86 5.32 6.33
CA ALA A 76 -1.97 6.19 5.91
C ALA A 76 -2.55 6.95 7.11
N ARG A 77 -2.76 6.25 8.23
CA ARG A 77 -3.30 6.82 9.46
C ARG A 77 -2.39 7.89 10.08
N LEU A 78 -1.09 7.60 10.18
CA LEU A 78 -0.07 8.55 10.64
C LEU A 78 0.05 9.78 9.72
N SER A 79 -0.33 9.64 8.44
CA SER A 79 -0.32 10.71 7.46
C SER A 79 -1.65 11.48 7.37
N LEU A 80 -2.63 11.17 8.23
CA LEU A 80 -3.98 11.76 8.23
C LEU A 80 -4.73 11.57 6.89
N ALA A 81 -4.45 10.48 6.18
CA ALA A 81 -5.14 10.11 4.94
C ALA A 81 -6.29 9.14 5.25
N ASP A 82 -7.36 9.65 5.89
CA ASP A 82 -8.43 8.83 6.45
C ASP A 82 -9.12 7.94 5.41
N ASP A 83 -9.33 8.42 4.19
CA ASP A 83 -9.93 7.63 3.11
C ASP A 83 -9.04 6.46 2.65
N LEU A 84 -7.72 6.66 2.63
CA LEU A 84 -6.77 5.58 2.33
C LEU A 84 -6.66 4.61 3.52
N ALA A 85 -6.70 5.12 4.75
CA ALA A 85 -6.76 4.29 5.94
C ALA A 85 -8.02 3.42 5.94
N ASP A 86 -9.19 3.97 5.62
CA ASP A 86 -10.46 3.24 5.51
C ASP A 86 -10.40 2.15 4.43
N ALA A 87 -9.81 2.46 3.27
CA ALA A 87 -9.60 1.46 2.22
C ALA A 87 -8.72 0.28 2.70
N TYR A 88 -7.64 0.56 3.45
CA TYR A 88 -6.83 -0.50 4.04
C TYR A 88 -7.51 -1.22 5.21
N THR A 89 -8.34 -0.54 6.00
CA THR A 89 -9.19 -1.15 7.03
C THR A 89 -10.12 -2.17 6.38
N ALA A 90 -10.80 -1.83 5.28
CA ALA A 90 -11.66 -2.77 4.57
C ALA A 90 -10.90 -4.02 4.09
N LYS A 91 -9.68 -3.85 3.56
CA LYS A 91 -8.81 -4.96 3.17
C LYS A 91 -8.38 -5.80 4.39
N LEU A 92 -8.03 -5.17 5.51
CA LEU A 92 -7.69 -5.86 6.76
C LEU A 92 -8.84 -6.75 7.26
N ILE A 93 -10.05 -6.19 7.36
CA ILE A 93 -11.24 -6.94 7.78
C ILE A 93 -11.53 -8.09 6.82
N ALA A 94 -11.40 -7.89 5.50
CA ALA A 94 -11.57 -8.95 4.51
C ALA A 94 -10.55 -10.10 4.66
N THR A 95 -9.36 -9.82 5.21
CA THR A 95 -8.35 -10.84 5.56
C THR A 95 -8.52 -11.44 6.96
N GLY A 96 -9.59 -11.09 7.68
CA GLY A 96 -9.91 -11.62 9.01
C GLY A 96 -9.30 -10.86 10.18
N ALA A 97 -8.71 -9.68 9.96
CA ALA A 97 -8.27 -8.82 11.05
C ALA A 97 -9.47 -8.40 11.91
N GLN A 98 -9.29 -8.34 13.22
CA GLN A 98 -10.35 -7.88 14.13
C GLN A 98 -10.28 -6.37 14.31
N PRO A 99 -11.42 -5.64 14.32
CA PRO A 99 -11.46 -4.21 14.61
C PRO A 99 -10.71 -3.84 15.91
N THR A 100 -10.84 -4.68 16.93
CA THR A 100 -10.15 -4.52 18.23
C THR A 100 -8.63 -4.52 18.12
N THR A 101 -8.05 -5.15 17.10
CA THR A 101 -6.61 -5.10 16.84
C THR A 101 -6.19 -3.72 16.35
N LEU A 102 -6.98 -3.08 15.48
CA LEU A 102 -6.72 -1.72 15.03
C LEU A 102 -6.83 -0.74 16.20
N ASP A 103 -7.87 -0.88 17.02
CA ASP A 103 -8.06 -0.09 18.24
C ASP A 103 -6.86 -0.23 19.19
N ALA A 104 -6.36 -1.46 19.39
CA ALA A 104 -5.20 -1.72 20.24
C ALA A 104 -3.90 -1.12 19.69
N ILE A 105 -3.73 -1.07 18.36
CA ILE A 105 -2.60 -0.38 17.73
C ILE A 105 -2.67 1.12 17.98
N GLU A 106 -3.85 1.74 17.78
CA GLU A 106 -4.03 3.17 18.02
C GLU A 106 -3.84 3.54 19.49
N ALA A 107 -4.34 2.72 20.41
CA ALA A 107 -4.19 2.89 21.85
C ALA A 107 -2.77 2.55 22.36
N GLY A 108 -1.96 1.87 21.56
CA GLY A 108 -0.63 1.40 21.97
C GLY A 108 -0.67 0.30 23.03
N THR A 109 -1.71 -0.56 23.00
CA THR A 109 -1.98 -1.59 24.02
C THR A 109 -1.75 -3.02 23.52
N LEU A 110 -1.06 -3.20 22.39
CA LEU A 110 -0.65 -4.53 21.93
C LEU A 110 0.24 -5.22 22.97
N ASP A 111 0.12 -6.54 23.07
CA ASP A 111 0.92 -7.32 24.01
C ASP A 111 2.34 -7.49 23.46
N THR A 112 3.33 -6.99 24.21
CA THR A 112 4.73 -6.99 23.75
C THR A 112 5.34 -8.38 23.56
N THR A 113 4.75 -9.42 24.17
CA THR A 113 5.21 -10.81 24.06
C THR A 113 4.60 -11.48 22.84
N THR A 114 3.29 -11.38 22.66
CA THR A 114 2.58 -12.05 21.55
C THR A 114 2.66 -11.26 20.24
N ASP A 115 2.72 -9.94 20.31
CA ASP A 115 2.66 -9.04 19.16
C ASP A 115 4.01 -8.38 18.84
N ALA A 116 5.11 -8.86 19.44
CA ALA A 116 6.46 -8.30 19.29
C ALA A 116 6.84 -7.99 17.83
N ARG A 117 6.46 -8.90 16.92
CA ARG A 117 6.73 -8.77 15.50
C ARG A 117 5.92 -7.67 14.83
N LEU A 118 4.62 -7.60 15.10
CA LEU A 118 3.76 -6.53 14.59
C LEU A 118 4.20 -5.18 15.15
N ILE A 119 4.53 -5.10 16.44
CA ILE A 119 5.06 -3.89 17.09
C ILE A 119 6.34 -3.40 16.41
N ALA A 120 7.26 -4.30 16.06
CA ALA A 120 8.48 -3.95 15.35
C ALA A 120 8.19 -3.36 13.95
N ILE A 121 7.24 -3.95 13.21
CA ILE A 121 6.78 -3.44 11.91
C ILE A 121 6.18 -2.04 12.07
N LEU A 122 5.24 -1.86 12.99
CA LEU A 122 4.56 -0.59 13.24
C LEU A 122 5.54 0.51 13.69
N SER A 123 6.53 0.14 14.51
CA SER A 123 7.59 1.06 14.95
C SER A 123 8.43 1.55 13.76
N HIS A 124 8.79 0.66 12.83
CA HIS A 124 9.52 1.03 11.62
C HIS A 124 8.68 1.88 10.67
N VAL A 125 7.40 1.55 10.51
CA VAL A 125 6.43 2.38 9.75
C VAL A 125 6.36 3.78 10.33
N LYS A 126 6.22 3.91 11.65
CA LYS A 126 6.18 5.20 12.34
C LYS A 126 7.46 6.00 12.14
N LEU A 127 8.63 5.36 12.29
CA LEU A 127 9.93 5.97 12.08
C LEU A 127 10.04 6.53 10.66
N LEU A 128 9.76 5.73 9.63
CA LEU A 128 9.91 6.17 8.24
C LEU A 128 8.83 7.16 7.79
N THR A 129 7.66 7.16 8.41
CA THR A 129 6.57 8.10 8.08
C THR A 129 6.78 9.45 8.74
N ILE A 130 7.13 9.48 10.04
CA ILE A 130 7.18 10.72 10.83
C ILE A 130 8.60 11.30 10.91
N LYS A 131 9.62 10.45 11.04
CA LYS A 131 11.00 10.86 11.31
C LYS A 131 12.04 10.09 10.48
N PRO A 132 11.91 10.03 9.14
CA PRO A 132 12.79 9.19 8.32
C PRO A 132 14.28 9.53 8.45
N VAL A 133 14.62 10.80 8.71
CA VAL A 133 16.01 11.25 8.92
C VAL A 133 16.64 10.68 10.20
N GLU A 134 15.84 10.21 11.15
CA GLU A 134 16.30 9.55 12.37
C GLU A 134 16.56 8.05 12.15
N ALA A 135 16.34 7.50 10.95
CA ALA A 135 16.62 6.09 10.68
C ALA A 135 18.11 5.75 10.84
N ARG A 136 18.39 4.67 11.56
CA ARG A 136 19.75 4.22 11.94
C ARG A 136 19.83 2.69 11.91
N PRO A 137 21.03 2.10 11.82
CA PRO A 137 21.21 0.64 11.83
C PRO A 137 20.58 -0.07 13.03
N GLU A 138 20.52 0.55 14.22
CA GLU A 138 19.85 -0.06 15.38
C GLU A 138 18.36 -0.34 15.15
N HIS A 139 17.66 0.51 14.39
CA HIS A 139 16.25 0.30 14.07
C HIS A 139 16.05 -0.93 13.18
N LEU A 140 17.01 -1.21 12.27
CA LEU A 140 16.99 -2.41 11.45
C LEU A 140 17.37 -3.67 12.26
N GLN A 141 18.08 -3.51 13.38
CA GLN A 141 18.37 -4.62 14.28
C GLN A 141 17.11 -5.07 15.04
N THR A 142 16.25 -4.14 15.46
CA THR A 142 14.95 -4.45 16.08
C THR A 142 14.07 -5.31 15.18
N LEU A 143 13.99 -4.98 13.89
CA LEU A 143 13.23 -5.78 12.91
C LEU A 143 13.82 -7.19 12.75
N ARG A 144 15.15 -7.31 12.71
CA ARG A 144 15.83 -8.62 12.63
C ARG A 144 15.60 -9.48 13.87
N GLN A 145 15.62 -8.87 15.05
CA GLN A 145 15.31 -9.55 16.32
C GLN A 145 13.86 -10.04 16.37
N ALA A 146 12.94 -9.32 15.71
CA ALA A 146 11.56 -9.75 15.49
C ALA A 146 11.39 -10.81 14.37
N GLY A 147 12.50 -11.38 13.88
CA GLY A 147 12.49 -12.44 12.86
C GLY A 147 12.18 -11.95 11.45
N ILE A 148 12.26 -10.64 11.17
CA ILE A 148 12.05 -10.10 9.83
C ILE A 148 13.38 -10.22 9.07
N THR A 149 13.34 -10.90 7.92
CA THR A 149 14.53 -11.12 7.08
C THR A 149 15.01 -9.81 6.47
N THR A 150 16.28 -9.73 6.07
CA THR A 150 16.80 -8.53 5.37
C THR A 150 15.98 -8.21 4.12
N ARG A 151 15.56 -9.23 3.35
CA ARG A 151 14.66 -9.06 2.20
C ARG A 151 13.29 -8.51 2.62
N GLY A 152 12.71 -9.03 3.70
CA GLY A 152 11.47 -8.51 4.28
C GLY A 152 11.57 -7.05 4.74
N ILE A 153 12.70 -6.63 5.33
CA ILE A 153 12.92 -5.23 5.73
C ILE A 153 12.95 -4.30 4.51
N VAL A 154 13.60 -4.72 3.43
CA VAL A 154 13.62 -3.97 2.16
C VAL A 154 12.20 -3.89 1.59
N ALA A 155 11.47 -5.01 1.55
CA ALA A 155 10.09 -5.05 1.07
C ALA A 155 9.15 -4.15 1.91
N LEU A 156 9.28 -4.15 3.24
CA LEU A 156 8.53 -3.26 4.13
C LEU A 156 8.82 -1.79 3.82
N SER A 157 10.09 -1.44 3.62
CA SER A 157 10.50 -0.07 3.32
C SER A 157 10.00 0.39 1.95
N GLN A 158 9.99 -0.52 0.97
CA GLN A 158 9.41 -0.28 -0.36
C GLN A 158 7.89 -0.09 -0.29
N LEU A 159 7.19 -0.90 0.51
CA LEU A 159 5.76 -0.74 0.75
C LEU A 159 5.45 0.63 1.37
N ILE A 160 6.18 1.03 2.40
CA ILE A 160 6.00 2.37 3.02
C ILE A 160 6.23 3.46 1.99
N ALA A 161 7.28 3.37 1.17
CA ALA A 161 7.55 4.33 0.11
C ALA A 161 6.42 4.38 -0.92
N PHE A 162 5.87 3.23 -1.32
CA PHE A 162 4.72 3.14 -2.22
C PHE A 162 3.48 3.81 -1.64
N VAL A 163 3.10 3.51 -0.39
CA VAL A 163 1.94 4.12 0.27
C VAL A 163 2.12 5.63 0.40
N THR A 164 3.35 6.08 0.72
CA THR A 164 3.66 7.51 0.79
C THR A 164 3.64 8.20 -0.58
N TYR A 165 3.89 7.47 -1.67
CA TYR A 165 3.67 7.96 -3.02
C TYR A 165 2.16 8.02 -3.34
N GLN A 166 1.43 6.94 -3.07
CA GLN A 166 -0.01 6.82 -3.34
C GLN A 166 -0.80 7.94 -2.65
N LEU A 167 -0.55 8.20 -1.36
CA LEU A 167 -1.23 9.28 -0.63
C LEU A 167 -0.99 10.65 -1.25
N ARG A 168 0.22 10.93 -1.76
CA ARG A 168 0.54 12.24 -2.36
C ARG A 168 -0.16 12.42 -3.69
N VAL A 169 -0.28 11.35 -4.47
CA VAL A 169 -1.02 11.38 -5.73
C VAL A 169 -2.51 11.61 -5.46
N VAL A 170 -3.11 10.87 -4.52
CA VAL A 170 -4.51 11.06 -4.12
C VAL A 170 -4.76 12.50 -3.65
N ALA A 171 -3.92 13.01 -2.74
CA ALA A 171 -4.03 14.37 -2.24
C ALA A 171 -3.92 15.43 -3.34
N GLY A 172 -2.97 15.26 -4.28
CA GLY A 172 -2.80 16.16 -5.42
C GLY A 172 -4.01 16.18 -6.35
N LEU A 173 -4.59 15.02 -6.65
CA LEU A 173 -5.80 14.91 -7.47
C LEU A 173 -7.01 15.53 -6.77
N LYS A 174 -7.19 15.30 -5.47
CA LYS A 174 -8.26 15.95 -4.70
C LYS A 174 -8.13 17.47 -4.70
N ALA A 175 -6.91 18.00 -4.56
CA ALA A 175 -6.66 19.43 -4.62
C ALA A 175 -6.98 20.03 -6.01
N LEU A 176 -6.58 19.35 -7.09
CA LEU A 176 -6.92 19.76 -8.45
C LEU A 176 -8.43 19.75 -8.71
N ARG A 177 -9.15 18.74 -8.22
CA ARG A 177 -10.60 18.65 -8.33
C ARG A 177 -11.29 19.81 -7.60
N ALA A 178 -10.91 20.06 -6.35
CA ALA A 178 -11.45 21.17 -5.56
C ALA A 178 -11.19 22.54 -6.23
N ALA A 179 -10.02 22.72 -6.85
CA ALA A 179 -9.71 23.93 -7.60
C ALA A 179 -10.57 24.10 -8.87
N GLN A 180 -10.95 23.00 -9.53
CA GLN A 180 -11.88 23.04 -10.68
C GLN A 180 -13.32 23.36 -10.25
N GLU A 181 -13.77 22.84 -9.09
CA GLU A 181 -15.12 23.11 -8.56
C GLU A 181 -15.30 24.55 -8.08
N ALA A 182 -14.20 25.22 -7.70
CA ALA A 182 -14.20 26.60 -7.23
C ALA A 182 -14.07 27.65 -8.35
N ALA A 183 -13.80 27.24 -9.59
CA ALA A 183 -13.61 28.10 -10.76
C ALA A 183 -14.89 28.26 -11.57
#